data_AF-A0A0V0HKT0-F1
#
_entry.id   AF-A0A0V0HKT0-F1
#
_cell.length_a   1.000
_cell.length_b   1.000
_cell.length_c   1.000
_cell.angle_alpha   90.00
_cell.angle_beta   90.00
_cell.angle_gamma   90.00
#
_symmetry.space_group_name_H-M   'P 1'
#
loop_
_entity.id
_entity.type
_entity.pdbx_description
1 polymer ?
#
loop_
_entity_poly.entity_id
_entity_poly.type
_entity_poly.pdbx_seq_one_letter_code
_entity_poly.pdbx_strand_id
1 'polypeptide(L)'
;MDASGFSMGADSMKEFVEMNSNVNLGPIHAPPVIPKKMMMIIGAGFLIWSPFLVKKFVIGNTLLQNKYIWMVASILVYFFSVSGTMYTIIRKAPLFLIDRNDPGKYHIFYQGSGMQLGAEGFAVGFLYTIVGLLLALMTHILVHLKNRGTQSLLMALGLFVSFWAVKRVIYLNNWKTGYGVHAYWPSGWM
;
A
#
# COMPACT_ATOMS: atom_id res chain seq x y z
N MET A 1 23.76 16.04 -13.65
CA MET A 1 22.52 15.92 -12.84
C MET A 1 22.01 17.32 -12.57
N ASP A 2 20.73 17.60 -12.83
CA ASP A 2 20.16 18.94 -12.62
C ASP A 2 20.07 19.28 -11.13
N ALA A 3 20.22 20.57 -10.80
CA ALA A 3 20.25 21.10 -9.43
C ALA A 3 19.00 20.79 -8.58
N SER A 4 17.92 20.31 -9.19
CA SER A 4 16.68 19.87 -8.53
C SER A 4 16.78 18.50 -7.85
N GLY A 5 17.87 17.75 -8.05
CA GLY A 5 18.09 16.43 -7.45
C GLY A 5 18.72 16.45 -6.06
N PHE A 6 19.24 17.60 -5.61
CA PHE A 6 19.89 17.73 -4.30
C PHE A 6 18.85 18.07 -3.23
N SER A 7 18.73 17.22 -2.20
CA SER A 7 17.98 17.58 -0.99
C SER A 7 18.67 18.77 -0.30
N MET A 8 17.98 19.56 0.53
CA MET A 8 18.61 20.64 1.30
C MET A 8 19.47 20.15 2.48
N GLY A 9 19.94 18.89 2.44
CA GLY A 9 20.77 18.29 3.48
C GLY A 9 22.24 18.69 3.36
N ALA A 10 22.99 18.52 4.45
CA ALA A 10 24.43 18.78 4.46
C ALA A 10 25.21 17.85 3.52
N ASP A 11 24.77 16.59 3.41
CA ASP A 11 25.43 15.57 2.56
C ASP A 11 25.25 15.86 1.07
N SER A 12 24.06 16.31 0.66
CA SER A 12 23.77 16.69 -0.73
C SER A 12 24.41 18.03 -1.11
N MET A 13 24.59 18.96 -0.16
CA MET A 13 25.34 20.20 -0.39
C MET A 13 26.83 19.92 -0.59
N LYS A 14 27.39 18.97 0.17
CA LYS A 14 28.75 18.47 -0.07
C LYS A 14 28.89 17.89 -1.47
N GLU A 15 27.96 17.01 -1.87
CA GLU A 15 27.95 16.37 -3.18
C GLU A 15 27.85 17.40 -4.33
N PHE A 16 27.05 18.47 -4.15
CA PHE A 16 26.96 19.58 -5.10
C PHE A 16 28.28 20.36 -5.24
N VAL A 17 28.97 20.63 -4.12
CA VAL A 17 30.24 21.39 -4.12
C VAL A 17 31.38 20.56 -4.71
N GLU A 18 31.48 19.27 -4.38
CA GLU A 18 32.48 18.36 -4.95
C GLU A 18 32.33 18.26 -6.47
N MET A 19 31.08 18.17 -6.97
CA MET A 19 30.79 18.06 -8.40
C MET A 19 31.14 19.34 -9.18
N ASN A 20 30.93 20.53 -8.60
CA ASN A 20 31.12 21.80 -9.30
C ASN A 20 32.51 22.42 -9.10
N SER A 21 33.18 22.15 -7.98
CA SER A 21 34.46 22.79 -7.65
C SER A 21 35.69 21.88 -7.79
N ASN A 22 35.50 20.58 -8.09
CA ASN A 22 36.58 19.60 -8.22
C ASN A 22 37.49 19.52 -6.97
N VAL A 23 36.99 19.99 -5.82
CA VAL A 23 37.63 19.93 -4.51
C VAL A 23 37.01 18.78 -3.74
N ASN A 24 37.83 17.83 -3.29
CA ASN A 24 37.37 16.68 -2.51
C ASN A 24 37.14 17.10 -1.04
N LEU A 25 35.90 17.10 -0.58
CA LEU A 25 35.55 17.44 0.79
C LEU A 25 35.58 16.15 1.63
N GLY A 26 36.25 16.18 2.78
CA GLY A 26 36.31 15.03 3.70
C GLY A 26 34.92 14.56 4.18
N PRO A 27 34.80 13.40 4.83
CA PRO A 27 33.52 12.92 5.37
C PRO A 27 32.93 13.94 6.35
N ILE A 28 31.64 14.25 6.21
CA ILE A 28 30.93 15.08 7.19
C ILE A 28 30.74 14.25 8.45
N HIS A 29 31.40 14.63 9.54
CA HIS A 29 31.17 14.04 10.85
C HIS A 29 29.84 14.57 11.41
N ALA A 30 28.74 13.90 11.07
CA ALA A 30 27.47 14.14 11.74
C ALA A 30 27.54 13.57 13.18
N PRO A 31 27.12 14.33 14.21
CA PRO A 31 26.91 13.75 15.54
C PRO A 31 25.84 12.66 15.43
N PRO A 32 25.95 11.56 16.20
CA PRO A 32 24.91 10.53 16.21
C PRO A 32 23.57 11.18 16.56
N VAL A 33 22.55 10.90 15.73
CA VAL A 33 21.19 11.48 15.84
C VAL A 33 20.60 11.30 17.25
N ILE A 34 21.05 10.25 17.97
CA ILE A 34 20.68 9.99 19.35
C ILE A 34 21.97 9.94 20.19
N PRO A 35 22.15 10.86 21.16
CA PRO A 35 23.31 10.82 22.04
C PRO A 35 23.27 9.58 22.94
N LYS A 36 24.43 8.98 23.24
CA LYS A 36 24.54 7.73 24.03
C LYS A 36 23.79 7.77 25.37
N LYS A 37 23.72 8.95 26.01
CA LYS A 37 22.97 9.17 27.25
C LYS A 37 21.45 9.00 27.06
N MET A 38 20.89 9.50 25.95
CA MET A 38 19.47 9.37 25.63
C MET A 38 19.12 7.93 25.28
N MET A 39 20.01 7.20 24.59
CA MET A 39 19.85 5.77 24.35
C MET A 39 19.82 4.95 25.66
N MET A 40 20.66 5.34 26.64
CA MET A 40 20.66 4.75 27.98
C MET A 40 19.38 5.06 28.77
N ILE A 41 18.86 6.29 28.67
CA ILE A 41 17.58 6.70 29.29
C ILE A 41 16.40 5.95 28.65
N ILE A 42 16.38 5.81 27.32
CA ILE A 42 15.36 5.03 26.61
C ILE A 42 15.42 3.57 27.06
N GLY A 43 16.62 2.98 27.13
CA GLY A 43 16.82 1.62 27.63
C GLY A 43 16.33 1.44 29.06
N ALA A 44 16.69 2.34 29.97
CA ALA A 44 16.25 2.31 31.37
C ALA A 44 14.73 2.50 31.50
N GLY A 45 14.15 3.44 30.76
CA GLY A 45 12.71 3.68 30.71
C GLY A 45 11.95 2.45 30.22
N PHE A 46 12.46 1.78 29.18
CA PHE A 46 11.88 0.54 28.66
C PHE A 46 11.97 -0.60 29.69
N LEU A 47 13.09 -0.71 30.40
CA LEU A 47 13.27 -1.72 31.45
C LEU A 47 12.27 -1.55 32.59
N ILE A 48 12.07 -0.31 33.05
CA ILE A 48 11.10 0.05 34.09
C ILE A 48 9.66 -0.17 33.61
N TRP A 49 9.36 0.11 32.33
CA TRP A 49 8.04 -0.11 31.74
C TRP A 49 7.74 -1.58 31.44
N SER A 50 8.77 -2.42 31.25
CA SER A 50 8.60 -3.82 30.88
C SER A 50 7.70 -4.61 31.85
N PRO A 51 7.85 -4.55 33.20
CA PRO A 51 6.95 -5.27 34.10
C PRO A 51 5.51 -4.75 34.07
N PHE A 52 5.31 -3.45 33.82
CA PHE A 52 3.96 -2.87 33.67
C PHE A 52 3.28 -3.33 32.39
N LEU A 53 4.02 -3.37 31.28
CA LEU A 53 3.54 -3.91 30.02
C LEU A 53 3.19 -5.39 30.16
N VAL A 54 4.09 -6.20 30.72
CA VAL A 54 3.87 -7.65 30.93
C VAL A 54 2.65 -7.90 31.82
N LYS A 55 2.51 -7.16 32.93
CA LYS A 55 1.32 -7.25 33.79
C LYS A 55 0.04 -6.90 33.02
N LYS A 56 0.08 -5.86 32.18
CA LYS A 56 -1.06 -5.43 31.35
C LYS A 56 -1.40 -6.46 30.25
N PHE A 57 -0.40 -7.13 29.68
CA PHE A 57 -0.57 -8.25 28.74
C PHE A 57 -1.24 -9.46 29.41
N VAL A 58 -0.76 -9.87 30.59
CA VAL A 58 -1.29 -11.05 31.31
C VAL A 58 -2.75 -10.87 31.76
N ILE A 59 -3.16 -9.64 32.10
CA ILE A 59 -4.53 -9.31 32.51
C ILE A 59 -5.54 -9.40 31.32
N GLY A 60 -5.07 -9.58 30.08
CA GLY A 60 -5.92 -9.91 28.93
C GLY A 60 -6.76 -8.76 28.35
N ASN A 61 -6.77 -7.59 28.99
CA ASN A 61 -7.53 -6.42 28.54
C ASN A 61 -6.75 -5.49 27.58
N THR A 62 -5.84 -6.05 26.77
CA THR A 62 -5.06 -5.26 25.81
C THR A 62 -5.57 -5.42 24.38
N LEU A 63 -5.47 -4.33 23.62
CA LEU A 63 -5.80 -4.30 22.19
C LEU A 63 -5.03 -5.37 21.40
N LEU A 64 -3.79 -5.69 21.83
CA LEU A 64 -2.94 -6.69 21.19
C LEU A 64 -3.43 -8.13 21.38
N GLN A 65 -4.33 -8.40 22.31
CA GLN A 65 -4.90 -9.74 22.51
C GLN A 65 -6.20 -9.94 21.73
N ASN A 66 -6.77 -8.86 21.18
CA ASN A 66 -7.99 -8.93 20.41
C ASN A 66 -7.72 -9.49 19.00
N LYS A 67 -8.27 -10.68 18.72
CA LYS A 67 -8.15 -11.36 17.41
C LYS A 67 -8.64 -10.51 16.24
N TYR A 68 -9.62 -9.62 16.44
CA TYR A 68 -10.15 -8.76 15.38
C TYR A 68 -9.13 -7.71 14.94
N ILE A 69 -8.29 -7.22 15.85
CA ILE A 69 -7.24 -6.24 15.53
C ILE A 69 -6.17 -6.89 14.64
N TRP A 70 -5.76 -8.11 14.95
CA TRP A 70 -4.85 -8.88 14.10
C TRP A 70 -5.45 -9.22 12.75
N MET A 71 -6.74 -9.57 12.71
CA MET A 71 -7.43 -9.83 11.45
C MET A 71 -7.44 -8.58 10.54
N VAL A 72 -7.77 -7.41 11.08
CA VAL A 72 -7.74 -6.13 10.35
C VAL A 72 -6.31 -5.77 9.93
N ALA A 73 -5.33 -5.95 10.82
CA ALA A 73 -3.93 -5.69 10.50
C ALA A 73 -3.43 -6.58 9.34
N SER A 74 -3.79 -7.86 9.32
CA SER A 74 -3.44 -8.78 8.23
C SER A 74 -4.08 -8.37 6.89
N ILE A 75 -5.34 -7.93 6.89
CA ILE A 75 -6.01 -7.42 5.68
C ILE A 75 -5.30 -6.16 5.18
N LEU A 76 -4.88 -5.28 6.08
CA LEU A 76 -4.13 -4.07 5.74
C LEU A 76 -2.78 -4.42 5.11
N VAL A 77 -2.02 -5.37 5.68
CA VAL A 77 -0.76 -5.84 5.09
C VAL A 77 -0.98 -6.42 3.69
N TYR A 78 -2.03 -7.22 3.50
CA TYR A 78 -2.42 -7.76 2.20
C TYR A 78 -2.73 -6.65 1.18
N PHE A 79 -3.50 -5.64 1.58
CA PHE A 79 -3.82 -4.49 0.73
C PHE A 79 -2.55 -3.78 0.23
N PHE A 80 -1.62 -3.45 1.13
CA PHE A 80 -0.37 -2.78 0.75
C PHE A 80 0.51 -3.66 -0.15
N SER A 81 0.53 -4.97 0.07
CA SER A 81 1.25 -5.92 -0.77
C SER A 81 0.69 -6.00 -2.18
N VAL A 82 -0.64 -6.09 -2.34
CA VAL A 82 -1.30 -6.24 -3.65
C VAL A 82 -1.36 -4.93 -4.43
N SER A 83 -1.44 -3.79 -3.73
CA SER A 83 -1.49 -2.46 -4.33
C SER A 83 -0.21 -2.05 -5.09
N GLY A 84 0.86 -2.85 -5.07
CA GLY A 84 2.12 -2.50 -5.74
C GLY A 84 2.90 -1.40 -5.03
N THR A 85 2.70 -1.21 -3.72
CA THR A 85 3.42 -0.18 -2.94
C THR A 85 4.94 -0.39 -2.96
N MET A 86 5.40 -1.64 -3.03
CA MET A 86 6.81 -1.96 -3.22
C MET A 86 7.36 -1.38 -4.53
N TYR A 87 6.60 -1.46 -5.62
CA TYR A 87 6.98 -0.85 -6.90
C TYR A 87 7.11 0.67 -6.78
N THR A 88 6.14 1.31 -6.10
CA THR A 88 6.14 2.75 -5.85
C THR A 88 7.36 3.20 -5.02
N ILE A 89 7.72 2.46 -3.97
CA ILE A 89 8.86 2.77 -3.09
C ILE A 89 10.19 2.60 -3.85
N ILE A 90 10.40 1.48 -4.55
CA ILE A 90 11.66 1.18 -5.23
C ILE A 90 11.94 2.19 -6.34
N ARG A 91 10.92 2.54 -7.14
CA ARG A 91 11.08 3.43 -8.28
C ARG A 91 10.80 4.89 -7.97
N LYS A 92 10.53 5.24 -6.70
CA LYS A 92 10.11 6.58 -6.27
C LYS A 92 9.01 7.15 -7.18
N ALA A 93 8.05 6.32 -7.55
CA ALA A 93 7.01 6.69 -8.51
C ALA A 93 6.07 7.74 -7.86
N PRO A 94 5.70 8.82 -8.58
CA PRO A 94 4.78 9.81 -8.05
C PRO A 94 3.39 9.20 -7.84
N LEU A 95 2.67 9.70 -6.82
CA LEU A 95 1.30 9.27 -6.55
C LEU A 95 0.34 9.67 -7.67
N PHE A 96 0.54 10.85 -8.25
CA PHE A 96 -0.23 11.43 -9.36
C PHE A 96 0.71 12.27 -10.21
N LEU A 97 0.41 12.38 -11.50
CA LEU A 97 1.10 13.31 -12.39
C LEU A 97 0.25 14.56 -12.54
N ILE A 98 0.89 15.72 -12.33
CA ILE A 98 0.30 17.02 -12.66
C ILE A 98 0.72 17.31 -14.09
N ASP A 99 -0.24 17.56 -14.97
CA ASP A 99 0.08 17.96 -16.33
C ASP A 99 0.82 19.31 -16.30
N ARG A 100 1.97 19.35 -16.97
CA ARG A 100 2.82 20.55 -17.06
C ARG A 100 2.13 21.65 -17.86
N ASN A 101 1.23 21.28 -18.77
CA ASN A 101 0.50 22.22 -19.62
C ASN A 101 -0.83 22.70 -18.99
N ASP A 102 -1.44 21.90 -18.11
CA ASP A 102 -2.70 22.23 -17.42
C ASP A 102 -2.59 21.89 -15.91
N PRO A 103 -2.15 22.84 -15.05
CA PRO A 103 -1.92 22.59 -13.62
C PRO A 103 -3.17 22.24 -12.81
N GLY A 104 -4.37 22.29 -13.42
CA GLY A 104 -5.63 21.85 -12.82
C GLY A 104 -6.02 20.39 -13.08
N LYS A 105 -5.30 19.66 -13.95
CA LYS A 105 -5.62 18.26 -14.31
C LYS A 105 -4.67 17.28 -13.63
N TYR A 106 -5.22 16.49 -12.72
CA TYR A 106 -4.52 15.39 -12.06
C TYR A 106 -4.71 14.10 -12.85
N HIS A 107 -3.63 13.58 -13.44
CA HIS A 107 -3.63 12.27 -14.07
C HIS A 107 -3.29 11.21 -13.02
N ILE A 108 -4.33 10.51 -12.56
CA ILE A 108 -4.27 9.42 -11.57
C ILE A 108 -3.83 8.10 -12.22
N PHE A 109 -4.06 7.95 -13.53
CA PHE A 109 -3.75 6.76 -14.31
C PHE A 109 -2.82 7.10 -15.47
N TYR A 110 -1.80 6.27 -15.69
CA TYR A 110 -0.84 6.41 -16.77
C TYR A 110 -1.09 5.34 -17.85
N GLN A 111 -1.20 5.76 -19.12
CA GLN A 111 -1.30 4.82 -20.25
C GLN A 111 0.10 4.35 -20.64
N GLY A 112 0.41 3.07 -20.36
CA GLY A 112 1.67 2.42 -20.70
C GLY A 112 1.96 1.20 -19.83
N SER A 113 2.52 0.13 -20.41
CA SER A 113 2.71 -1.15 -19.71
C SER A 113 3.95 -1.22 -18.80
N GLY A 114 4.75 -0.15 -18.74
CA GLY A 114 6.02 -0.11 -18.00
C GLY A 114 6.06 0.82 -16.79
N MET A 115 5.01 1.61 -16.57
CA MET A 115 4.93 2.55 -15.44
C MET A 115 3.58 2.43 -14.73
N GLN A 116 3.63 2.39 -13.40
CA GLN A 116 2.45 2.35 -12.55
C GLN A 116 2.55 3.52 -11.57
N LEU A 117 1.52 4.36 -11.55
CA LEU A 117 1.41 5.43 -10.58
C LEU A 117 0.96 4.85 -9.23
N GLY A 118 1.36 5.49 -8.13
CA GLY A 118 1.00 5.01 -6.80
C GLY A 118 -0.52 4.97 -6.59
N ALA A 119 -1.25 6.01 -7.03
CA ALA A 119 -2.72 6.05 -6.90
C ALA A 119 -3.43 5.00 -7.77
N GLU A 120 -2.90 4.71 -8.96
CA GLU A 120 -3.38 3.60 -9.79
C GLU A 120 -3.21 2.25 -9.08
N GLY A 121 -2.03 2.00 -8.50
CA GLY A 121 -1.78 0.80 -7.70
C GLY A 121 -2.75 0.65 -6.54
N PHE A 122 -3.01 1.73 -5.79
CA PHE A 122 -3.98 1.73 -4.70
C PHE A 122 -5.41 1.48 -5.18
N ALA A 123 -5.83 2.09 -6.29
CA ALA A 123 -7.17 1.90 -6.83
C ALA A 123 -7.40 0.44 -7.28
N VAL A 124 -6.43 -0.16 -7.97
CA VAL A 124 -6.51 -1.56 -8.40
C VAL A 124 -6.42 -2.52 -7.21
N GLY A 125 -5.50 -2.28 -6.28
CA GLY A 125 -5.38 -3.03 -5.04
C GLY A 125 -6.67 -3.01 -4.21
N PHE A 126 -7.35 -1.87 -4.16
CA PHE A 126 -8.62 -1.72 -3.46
C PHE A 126 -9.72 -2.60 -4.08
N LEU A 127 -9.83 -2.61 -5.42
CA LEU A 127 -10.78 -3.48 -6.12
C LEU A 127 -10.55 -4.96 -5.78
N TYR A 128 -9.29 -5.42 -5.76
CA TYR A 128 -8.97 -6.80 -5.37
C TYR A 128 -9.33 -7.09 -3.91
N THR A 129 -9.08 -6.16 -2.99
CA THR A 129 -9.44 -6.35 -1.58
C THR A 129 -10.94 -6.39 -1.33
N ILE A 130 -11.74 -5.59 -2.05
CA ILE A 130 -13.20 -5.65 -1.95
C ILE A 130 -13.71 -7.03 -2.35
N VAL A 131 -13.23 -7.58 -3.47
CA VAL A 131 -13.65 -8.91 -3.92
C VAL A 131 -13.27 -9.98 -2.90
N GLY A 132 -12.05 -9.93 -2.37
CA GLY A 132 -11.60 -10.85 -1.32
C GLY A 132 -12.42 -10.76 -0.03
N LEU A 133 -12.70 -9.53 0.45
CA LEU A 133 -13.55 -9.29 1.61
C LEU A 133 -14.99 -9.76 1.38
N LEU A 134 -15.52 -9.55 0.19
CA LEU A 134 -16.86 -9.99 -0.17
C LEU A 134 -16.95 -11.52 -0.14
N LEU A 135 -15.94 -12.23 -0.65
CA LEU A 135 -15.86 -13.68 -0.57
C LEU A 135 -15.79 -14.18 0.89
N ALA A 136 -15.02 -13.50 1.74
CA ALA A 136 -14.95 -13.80 3.17
C ALA A 136 -16.30 -13.55 3.87
N LEU A 137 -17.01 -12.47 3.54
CA LEU A 137 -18.36 -12.19 4.06
C LEU A 137 -19.36 -13.26 3.62
N MET A 138 -19.32 -13.68 2.36
CA MET A 138 -20.21 -14.71 1.82
C MET A 138 -19.97 -16.08 2.45
N THR A 139 -18.74 -16.40 2.85
CA THR A 139 -18.43 -17.70 3.47
C THR A 139 -18.70 -17.71 4.97
N HIS A 140 -18.42 -16.61 5.68
CA HIS A 140 -18.51 -16.58 7.14
C HIS A 140 -19.85 -16.04 7.65
N ILE A 141 -20.38 -14.93 7.09
CA ILE A 141 -21.57 -14.26 7.62
C ILE A 141 -22.86 -14.86 7.03
N LEU A 142 -22.85 -15.17 5.73
CA LEU A 142 -24.04 -15.66 5.05
C LEU A 142 -24.59 -16.97 5.63
N VAL A 143 -23.71 -17.85 6.12
CA VAL A 143 -24.07 -19.16 6.71
C VAL A 143 -24.81 -19.01 8.05
N HIS A 144 -24.62 -17.89 8.75
CA HIS A 144 -25.24 -17.65 10.05
C HIS A 144 -26.60 -16.92 9.94
N LEU A 145 -27.01 -16.50 8.74
CA LEU A 145 -28.28 -15.81 8.54
C LEU A 145 -29.45 -16.79 8.50
N LYS A 146 -30.35 -16.71 9.47
CA LYS A 146 -31.60 -17.50 9.50
C LYS A 146 -32.66 -17.01 8.52
N ASN A 147 -32.62 -15.74 8.10
CA ASN A 147 -33.63 -15.17 7.22
C ASN A 147 -33.29 -15.40 5.74
N ARG A 148 -34.11 -16.20 5.06
CA ARG A 148 -33.95 -16.55 3.65
C ARG A 148 -34.04 -15.34 2.71
N GLY A 149 -34.88 -14.35 3.02
CA GLY A 149 -35.02 -13.13 2.20
C GLY A 149 -33.76 -12.29 2.21
N THR A 150 -33.20 -12.03 3.40
CA THR A 150 -31.95 -11.28 3.57
C THR A 150 -30.76 -12.04 2.98
N GLN A 151 -30.72 -13.37 3.11
CA GLN A 151 -29.68 -14.21 2.52
C GLN A 151 -29.67 -14.13 0.99
N SER A 152 -30.83 -14.26 0.34
CA SER A 152 -30.95 -14.15 -1.13
C SER A 152 -30.56 -12.77 -1.63
N LEU A 153 -30.96 -11.70 -0.92
CA LEU A 153 -30.57 -10.33 -1.26
C LEU A 153 -29.04 -10.16 -1.19
N LEU A 154 -28.41 -10.66 -0.12
CA LEU A 154 -26.97 -10.55 0.07
C LEU A 154 -26.20 -11.33 -1.02
N MET A 155 -26.70 -12.50 -1.43
CA MET A 155 -26.13 -13.27 -2.53
C MET A 155 -26.24 -12.54 -3.87
N ALA A 156 -27.40 -11.96 -4.17
CA ALA A 156 -27.61 -11.18 -5.39
C ALA A 156 -26.68 -9.95 -5.44
N LEU A 157 -26.54 -9.23 -4.32
CA LEU A 157 -25.59 -8.12 -4.19
C LEU A 157 -24.14 -8.60 -4.36
N GLY A 158 -23.79 -9.73 -3.76
CA GLY A 158 -22.45 -10.31 -3.88
C GLY A 158 -22.08 -10.65 -5.32
N LEU A 159 -22.99 -11.27 -6.06
CA LEU A 159 -22.84 -11.56 -7.49
C LEU A 159 -22.71 -10.28 -8.31
N PHE A 160 -23.58 -9.29 -8.05
CA PHE A 160 -23.56 -8.02 -8.76
C PHE A 160 -22.23 -7.28 -8.57
N VAL A 161 -21.77 -7.14 -7.33
CA VAL A 161 -20.49 -6.48 -7.01
C VAL A 161 -19.31 -7.24 -7.59
N SER A 162 -19.30 -8.58 -7.53
CA SER A 162 -18.23 -9.39 -8.11
C SER A 162 -18.16 -9.22 -9.62
N PHE A 163 -19.30 -9.29 -10.31
CA PHE A 163 -19.36 -9.07 -11.75
C PHE A 163 -18.90 -7.65 -12.13
N TRP A 164 -19.37 -6.64 -11.38
CA TRP A 164 -18.98 -5.25 -11.59
C TRP A 164 -17.47 -5.03 -11.39
N ALA A 165 -16.89 -5.58 -10.32
CA ALA A 165 -15.48 -5.45 -10.01
C ALA A 165 -14.61 -6.10 -11.09
N VAL A 166 -14.94 -7.33 -11.51
CA VAL A 166 -14.22 -8.04 -12.60
C VAL A 166 -14.30 -7.25 -13.90
N LYS A 167 -15.49 -6.77 -14.28
CA LYS A 167 -15.66 -5.93 -15.47
C LYS A 167 -14.79 -4.67 -15.39
N ARG A 168 -14.71 -4.04 -14.21
CA ARG A 168 -13.89 -2.83 -14.02
C ARG A 168 -12.41 -3.12 -14.15
N VAL A 169 -11.92 -4.23 -13.57
CA VAL A 169 -10.53 -4.66 -13.69
C VAL A 169 -10.16 -4.95 -15.15
N ILE A 170 -11.00 -5.67 -15.89
CA ILE A 170 -10.78 -5.95 -17.32
C ILE A 170 -10.75 -4.66 -18.12
N TYR A 171 -11.70 -3.75 -17.88
CA TYR A 171 -11.73 -2.45 -18.55
C TYR A 171 -10.45 -1.65 -18.33
N LEU A 172 -9.98 -1.57 -17.08
CA LEU A 172 -8.74 -0.87 -16.73
C LEU A 172 -7.51 -1.53 -17.38
N ASN A 173 -7.46 -2.86 -17.38
CA ASN A 173 -6.37 -3.59 -18.01
C ASN A 173 -6.32 -3.37 -19.52
N ASN A 174 -7.46 -3.45 -20.20
CA ASN A 174 -7.56 -3.23 -21.64
C ASN A 174 -7.19 -1.79 -21.98
N TRP A 175 -7.65 -0.82 -21.18
CA TRP A 175 -7.31 0.59 -21.37
C TRP A 175 -5.81 0.87 -21.19
N LYS A 176 -5.14 0.16 -20.27
CA LYS A 176 -3.70 0.34 -19.99
C LYS A 176 -2.79 -0.34 -21.00
N THR A 177 -3.12 -1.57 -21.39
CA THR A 177 -2.26 -2.42 -22.22
C THR A 177 -2.65 -2.40 -23.69
N GLY A 178 -3.84 -1.93 -24.03
CA GLY A 178 -4.44 -2.10 -25.36
C GLY A 178 -4.80 -3.55 -25.68
N TYR A 179 -4.60 -4.48 -24.74
CA TYR A 179 -4.89 -5.89 -24.95
C TYR A 179 -6.40 -6.14 -24.85
N GLY A 180 -7.01 -6.61 -25.94
CA GLY A 180 -8.39 -7.07 -25.93
C GLY A 180 -8.46 -8.44 -25.27
N VAL A 181 -9.16 -8.56 -24.15
CA VAL A 181 -9.51 -9.88 -23.59
C VAL A 181 -10.46 -10.57 -24.55
N HIS A 182 -9.94 -11.55 -25.28
CA HIS A 182 -10.74 -12.43 -26.12
C HIS A 182 -11.30 -13.55 -25.25
N ALA A 183 -12.63 -13.64 -25.16
CA ALA A 183 -13.28 -14.78 -24.55
C ALA A 183 -13.03 -16.00 -25.46
N TYR A 184 -12.11 -16.87 -25.06
CA TYR A 184 -11.89 -18.13 -25.75
C TYR A 184 -13.01 -19.09 -25.32
N TRP A 185 -13.96 -19.32 -26.22
CA TRP A 185 -14.95 -20.37 -26.01
C TRP A 185 -14.29 -21.70 -26.35
N PRO A 186 -14.17 -22.66 -25.42
CA PRO A 186 -13.60 -23.96 -25.75
C PRO A 186 -14.52 -24.64 -26.77
N SER A 187 -14.07 -24.72 -28.03
CA SER A 187 -14.83 -25.22 -29.17
C SER A 187 -14.86 -26.75 -29.26
N GLY A 188 -14.67 -27.44 -28.15
CA GLY A 188 -14.65 -28.90 -28.08
C GLY A 188 -13.78 -29.40 -26.94
N TRP A 189 -14.27 -30.42 -26.25
CA TRP A 189 -13.45 -31.26 -25.38
C TRP A 189 -12.81 -32.31 -26.30
N MET A 190 -11.48 -32.27 -26.45
CA MET A 190 -10.72 -33.44 -26.92
C MET A 190 -10.54 -34.40 -25.75
#